data_AF-A0A091C6Y9-F1
#
_entry.id   AF-A0A091C6Y9-F1
#
_cell.length_a   1.000
_cell.length_b   1.000
_cell.length_c   1.000
_cell.angle_alpha   90.00
_cell.angle_beta   90.00
_cell.angle_gamma   90.00
#
_symmetry.space_group_name_H-M   'P 1'
#
loop_
_entity.id
_entity.type
_entity.pdbx_description
1 polymer ?
#
loop_
_entity_poly.entity_id
_entity_poly.type
_entity_poly.pdbx_seq_one_letter_code
_entity_poly.pdbx_strand_id
1 'polypeptide(L)' 'MKQVFQNFIKEQKGDKTQSQFAKEIGISRTYINDLIQGKRNVSIETLEKMANKMGYSVEIKFIKKRLC' A
#
# COMPACT_ATOMS: atom_id res chain seq x y z
N MET A 1 -3.96 9.55 -3.90
CA MET A 1 -3.09 8.50 -3.30
C MET A 1 -3.88 7.37 -2.64
N LYS A 2 -4.91 7.64 -1.82
CA LYS A 2 -5.71 6.58 -1.13
C LYS A 2 -6.10 5.40 -2.02
N GLN A 3 -6.71 5.65 -3.19
CA GLN A 3 -7.31 4.59 -4.00
C GLN A 3 -6.30 3.66 -4.69
N VAL A 4 -5.19 4.22 -5.19
CA VAL A 4 -4.20 3.46 -5.97
C VAL A 4 -3.48 2.44 -5.09
N PHE A 5 -3.01 2.86 -3.91
CA PHE A 5 -2.28 1.97 -3.02
C PHE A 5 -3.18 0.92 -2.36
N GLN A 6 -4.45 1.24 -2.11
CA GLN A 6 -5.45 0.27 -1.67
C GLN A 6 -5.67 -0.86 -2.66
N ASN A 7 -5.82 -0.51 -3.94
CA ASN A 7 -6.02 -1.48 -5.00
C ASN A 7 -4.77 -2.36 -5.14
N PHE A 8 -3.58 -1.76 -5.11
CA PHE A 8 -2.31 -2.48 -5.07
C PHE A 8 -2.26 -3.48 -3.91
N ILE A 9 -2.60 -3.08 -2.67
CA ILE A 9 -2.63 -4.00 -1.53
C ILE A 9 -3.63 -5.15 -1.74
N LYS A 10 -4.80 -4.87 -2.31
CA LYS A 10 -5.81 -5.91 -2.59
C LYS A 10 -5.29 -6.93 -3.60
N GLU A 11 -4.63 -6.47 -4.65
CA GLU A 11 -4.00 -7.31 -5.67
C GLU A 11 -2.87 -8.17 -5.08
N GLN A 12 -1.94 -7.55 -4.33
CA GLN A 12 -0.81 -8.27 -3.73
C GLN A 12 -1.23 -9.28 -2.66
N LYS A 13 -2.34 -9.03 -1.96
CA LYS A 13 -2.90 -10.00 -1.00
C LYS A 13 -3.34 -11.29 -1.70
N GLY A 14 -3.88 -11.20 -2.92
CA GLY A 14 -4.48 -12.34 -3.62
C GLY A 14 -5.46 -13.12 -2.73
N ASP A 15 -5.32 -14.44 -2.69
CA ASP A 15 -6.17 -15.32 -1.88
C ASP A 15 -5.77 -15.40 -0.40
N LYS A 16 -4.64 -14.78 -0.01
CA LYS A 16 -4.18 -14.80 1.38
C LYS A 16 -5.19 -14.09 2.29
N THR A 17 -5.31 -14.57 3.52
CA THR A 17 -6.00 -13.81 4.56
C THR A 17 -5.24 -12.54 4.88
N GLN A 18 -5.93 -11.50 5.37
CA GLN A 18 -5.26 -10.26 5.81
C GLN A 18 -4.20 -10.54 6.88
N SER A 19 -4.40 -11.53 7.76
CA SER A 19 -3.42 -11.92 8.78
C SER A 19 -2.15 -12.52 8.17
N GLN A 20 -2.29 -13.41 7.19
CA GLN A 20 -1.14 -14.03 6.51
C GLN A 20 -0.32 -12.98 5.76
N PHE A 21 -1.00 -12.13 4.99
CA PHE A 21 -0.35 -11.05 4.24
C PHE A 21 0.33 -10.03 5.17
N ALA A 22 -0.32 -9.64 6.26
CA ALA A 22 0.26 -8.75 7.25
C ALA A 22 1.52 -9.33 7.91
N LYS A 23 1.53 -10.64 8.19
CA LYS A 23 2.70 -11.35 8.73
C LYS A 23 3.86 -11.37 7.74
N GLU A 24 3.58 -11.64 6.47
CA GLU A 24 4.57 -11.68 5.38
C GLU A 24 5.30 -10.36 5.21
N ILE A 25 4.57 -9.24 5.21
CA ILE A 25 5.14 -7.89 5.08
C ILE A 25 5.56 -7.29 6.43
N GLY A 26 5.35 -8.02 7.53
CA GLY A 26 5.70 -7.62 8.90
C GLY A 26 5.04 -6.31 9.35
N ILE A 27 3.72 -6.19 9.16
CA ILE A 27 2.89 -5.11 9.73
C ILE A 27 1.67 -5.72 10.46
N SER A 28 0.92 -4.91 11.21
CA SER A 28 -0.26 -5.42 11.90
C SER A 28 -1.43 -5.66 10.93
N ARG A 29 -2.22 -6.71 11.20
CA ARG A 29 -3.47 -6.97 10.47
C ARG A 29 -4.42 -5.78 10.54
N THR A 30 -4.53 -5.13 11.70
CA THR A 30 -5.37 -3.94 11.89
C THR A 30 -4.94 -2.80 10.98
N TYR A 31 -3.63 -2.58 10.82
CA TYR A 31 -3.11 -1.58 9.90
C TYR A 31 -3.44 -1.90 8.44
N ILE A 32 -3.31 -3.16 8.00
CA ILE A 32 -3.78 -3.60 6.67
C ILE A 32 -5.26 -3.32 6.48
N ASN A 33 -6.10 -3.65 7.47
CA ASN A 33 -7.53 -3.41 7.37
C ASN A 33 -7.87 -1.92 7.26
N ASP A 34 -7.24 -1.07 8.08
CA ASP A 34 -7.42 0.38 8.04
C ASP A 34 -6.98 0.98 6.70
N LEU A 35 -5.90 0.46 6.11
CA LEU A 35 -5.43 0.86 4.79
C LEU A 35 -6.46 0.48 3.72
N ILE A 36 -6.90 -0.79 3.68
CA ILE A 36 -7.88 -1.31 2.71
C ILE A 36 -9.22 -0.57 2.78
N GLN A 37 -9.67 -0.23 4.00
CA GLN A 37 -10.90 0.54 4.23
C GLN A 37 -10.72 2.04 3.97
N GLY A 38 -9.51 2.51 3.71
CA GLY A 38 -9.21 3.92 3.51
C GLY A 38 -9.40 4.79 4.75
N LYS A 39 -9.36 4.18 5.93
CA LYS A 39 -9.40 4.90 7.22
C LYS A 39 -8.11 5.64 7.50
N ARG A 40 -6.98 5.17 6.94
CA ARG A 40 -5.66 5.81 7.10
C ARG A 40 -5.05 6.21 5.77
N ASN A 41 -4.30 7.31 5.80
CA ASN A 41 -3.34 7.66 4.76
C ASN A 41 -1.99 7.02 5.11
N VAL A 42 -1.32 6.46 4.11
CA VAL A 42 0.03 5.93 4.24
C VAL A 42 1.03 7.06 3.95
N SER A 43 2.08 7.19 4.76
CA SER A 43 3.18 8.10 4.44
C SER A 43 4.01 7.52 3.29
N ILE A 44 4.75 8.36 2.57
CA ILE A 44 5.67 7.90 1.51
C ILE A 44 6.67 6.90 2.09
N GLU A 45 7.26 7.21 3.25
CA GLU A 45 8.21 6.33 3.94
C GLU A 45 7.62 4.94 4.27
N THR A 46 6.36 4.90 4.74
CA THR A 46 5.70 3.62 5.04
C THR A 46 5.41 2.84 3.77
N LEU A 47 5.01 3.53 2.70
CA LEU A 47 4.76 2.95 1.40
C LEU A 47 6.05 2.34 0.82
N GLU A 48 7.17 3.03 0.90
CA GLU A 48 8.50 2.52 0.49
C GLU A 48 8.91 1.30 1.29
N LYS A 49 8.78 1.34 2.62
CA LYS A 49 9.07 0.19 3.49
C LYS A 49 8.23 -1.04 3.13
N MET A 50 6.94 -0.84 2.87
CA MET A 50 6.04 -1.92 2.47
C MET A 50 6.39 -2.46 1.09
N ALA A 51 6.62 -1.59 0.11
CA ALA A 51 6.99 -1.96 -1.25
C ALA A 51 8.31 -2.75 -1.28
N ASN A 52 9.34 -2.29 -0.57
CA ASN A 52 10.63 -2.97 -0.48
C ASN A 52 10.49 -4.38 0.10
N LYS A 53 9.68 -4.56 1.15
CA LYS A 53 9.41 -5.89 1.71
C LYS A 53 8.64 -6.82 0.78
N MET A 54 7.85 -6.24 -0.12
CA MET A 54 7.14 -6.98 -1.17
C MET A 54 8.01 -7.19 -2.43
N GLY A 55 9.25 -6.71 -2.45
CA GLY A 55 10.18 -6.85 -3.58
C GLY A 55 10.04 -5.79 -4.68
N TYR A 56 9.40 -4.65 -4.39
CA TYR A 56 9.19 -3.56 -5.34
C TYR A 56 10.04 -2.32 -4.99
N SER A 57 10.54 -1.64 -6.02
CA SER A 57 11.11 -0.30 -5.91
C SER A 57 10.05 0.77 -6.19
N VAL A 58 10.01 1.83 -5.39
CA VAL A 58 9.06 2.94 -5.56
C VAL A 58 9.73 4.09 -6.31
N GLU A 59 9.10 4.57 -7.38
CA GLU A 59 9.52 5.77 -8.10
C GLU A 59 8.39 6.81 -8.05
N ILE A 60 8.69 8.03 -7.59
CA ILE A 60 7.71 9.11 -7.47
C ILE A 60 7.96 10.14 -8.58
N LYS A 61 6.95 10.36 -9.43
CA LYS A 61 7.00 11.33 -10.54
C LYS A 61 6.00 12.46 -10.32
N PHE A 62 6.49 13.70 -10.41
CA PHE A 62 5.63 14.88 -10.44
C PHE A 62 5.22 15.17 -11.87
N ILE A 63 3.91 15.11 -12.15
CA ILE A 63 3.37 15.42 -13.47
C ILE A 63 2.69 16.79 -13.39
N LYS A 64 3.17 17.75 -14.19
CA LYS A 64 2.49 19.03 -14.38
C LYS A 64 1.26 18.78 -15.24
N LYS A 65 0.08 18.66 -14.62
CA LYS A 65 -1.18 18.63 -15.37
C LYS A 65 -1.43 20.05 -15.87
N ARG A 66 -1.44 20.27 -17.19
CA ARG A 66 -2.01 21.51 -17.76
C ARG A 66 -3.48 21.54 -17.33
N LEU A 67 -3.82 22.49 -16.47
CA LEU A 67 -5.21 22.87 -16.27
C LEU A 67 -5.61 23.59 -17.56
N CYS A 68 -6.41 22.91 -18.38
CA CYS A 68 -7.21 23.60 -19.39
C CYS A 68 -8.32 24.37 -18.67
#